data_AF-A0A2V6SLF8-F1
#
_entry.id   AF-A0A2V6SLF8-F1
#
_cell.length_a   1.000
_cell.length_b   1.000
_cell.length_c   1.000
_cell.angle_alpha   90.00
_cell.angle_beta   90.00
_cell.angle_gamma   90.00
#
_symmetry.space_group_name_H-M   'P 1'
#
loop_
_entity.id
_entity.type
_entity.pdbx_description
1 polymer ?
#
loop_
_entity_poly.entity_id
_entity_poly.type
_entity_poly.pdbx_seq_one_letter_code
_entity_poly.pdbx_strand_id
1 'polypeptide(L)' 'MKVRAPFDPGSLVVIAITLVLFVWALFEKGLTHDLLLEAGVFMVSVKLIIMSYKNSLMAATIDRKLDAIVAELRKRATSS' A
#
# COMPACT_ATOMS: atom_id res chain seq x y z
N MET A 1 -7.41 15.69 -9.99
CA MET A 1 -7.94 15.00 -8.78
C MET A 1 -6.83 14.95 -7.73
N LYS A 2 -7.08 15.33 -6.47
CA LYS A 2 -6.01 15.39 -5.44
C LYS A 2 -5.74 13.96 -4.96
N VAL A 3 -4.73 13.30 -5.54
CA VAL A 3 -4.29 11.96 -5.15
C VAL A 3 -3.93 12.02 -3.67
N ARG A 4 -4.82 11.50 -2.82
CA ARG A 4 -4.58 11.41 -1.38
C ARG A 4 -3.37 10.50 -1.19
N ALA A 5 -2.46 10.93 -0.33
CA ALA A 5 -1.20 10.23 -0.08
C ALA A 5 -1.48 8.74 0.22
N PRO A 6 -0.63 7.80 -0.26
CA PRO A 6 -0.86 6.36 -0.12
C PRO A 6 -0.79 5.82 1.31
N PHE A 7 -0.52 6.68 2.29
CA PHE A 7 -0.67 6.39 3.71
C PHE A 7 -2.04 6.87 4.18
N ASP A 8 -3.07 6.08 3.93
CA ASP A 8 -4.34 6.27 4.62
C ASP A 8 -4.11 6.09 6.13
N PRO A 9 -4.59 7.01 6.98
CA PRO A 9 -4.44 6.93 8.43
C PRO A 9 -4.91 5.59 9.00
N GLY A 10 -5.94 4.99 8.39
CA GLY A 10 -6.44 3.67 8.74
C GLY A 10 -5.41 2.55 8.51
N SER A 11 -4.67 2.59 7.40
CA SER A 11 -3.57 1.63 7.17
C SER A 11 -2.49 1.77 8.22
N LEU A 12 -2.12 3.01 8.59
CA LEU A 12 -1.12 3.25 9.63
C LEU A 12 -1.57 2.69 10.99
N VAL A 13 -2.86 2.86 11.34
CA VAL A 13 -3.45 2.32 12.57
C VAL A 13 -3.42 0.80 12.58
N VAL A 14 -3.81 0.16 11.47
CA VAL A 14 -3.77 -1.32 11.37
C VAL A 14 -2.33 -1.81 11.54
N ILE A 15 -1.36 -1.21 10.85
CA ILE A 15 0.07 -1.58 10.96
C ILE A 15 0.55 -1.43 12.41
N ALA A 16 0.19 -0.33 13.08
CA ALA A 16 0.59 -0.08 14.46
C ALA A 16 -0.02 -1.11 15.43
N ILE A 17 -1.31 -1.43 15.30
CA ILE A 17 -1.97 -2.45 16.12
C ILE A 17 -1.33 -3.82 15.88
N THR A 18 -1.09 -4.20 14.62
CA THR A 18 -0.44 -5.48 14.29
C THR A 18 0.96 -5.56 14.86
N LEU A 19 1.73 -4.46 14.85
CA LEU A 19 3.06 -4.39 15.46
C LEU A 19 2.99 -4.57 16.98
N VAL A 20 2.06 -3.89 17.66
CA VAL A 20 1.89 -3.99 19.12
C VAL A 20 1.50 -5.42 19.52
N LEU A 21 0.54 -6.02 18.83
CA LEU A 21 0.12 -7.40 19.09
C LEU A 21 1.25 -8.41 18.83
N PHE A 22 2.04 -8.20 17.78
CA PHE A 22 3.22 -9.02 17.47
C PHE A 22 4.29 -8.93 18.56
N VAL A 23 4.61 -7.72 19.01
CA VAL A 23 5.56 -7.51 20.11
C VAL A 23 5.04 -8.15 21.40
N TRP A 24 3.75 -8.02 21.70
CA TRP A 24 3.14 -8.66 22.87
C TRP A 24 3.26 -10.19 22.78
N ALA A 25 2.92 -10.79 21.64
CA ALA A 25 3.02 -12.25 21.43
C ALA A 25 4.45 -12.78 21.67
N LEU A 26 5.47 -12.05 21.20
CA LEU A 26 6.89 -12.39 21.45
C LEU A 26 7.25 -12.46 22.93
N PHE A 27 6.67 -11.58 23.76
CA PHE A 27 6.90 -11.59 25.21
C PHE A 27 6.10 -12.68 25.93
N GLU A 28 4.91 -13.04 25.43
CA GLU A 28 4.03 -14.02 26.07
C GLU A 28 4.49 -15.46 25.81
N LYS A 29 4.93 -15.77 24.58
CA LYS A 29 5.35 -17.13 24.20
C LYS A 29 6.86 -17.40 24.25
N GLY A 30 7.67 -16.34 24.34
CA GLY A 30 9.13 -16.43 24.31
C GLY A 30 9.69 -16.66 22.90
N LEU A 31 10.91 -16.16 22.69
CA LEU A 31 11.57 -16.01 21.38
C LEU A 31 11.80 -17.32 20.60
N THR A 32 11.54 -18.49 21.21
CA THR A 32 11.94 -19.80 20.68
C THR A 32 10.76 -20.70 20.27
N HIS A 33 9.53 -20.45 20.71
CA HIS A 33 8.44 -21.41 20.49
C HIS A 33 7.69 -21.21 19.16
N ASP A 34 7.66 -19.99 18.60
CA ASP A 34 6.88 -19.68 17.37
C ASP A 34 7.47 -18.55 16.49
N LEU A 35 8.75 -18.19 16.66
CA LEU A 35 9.38 -17.02 16.01
C LEU A 35 9.23 -17.00 14.47
N LEU A 36 9.30 -18.16 13.80
CA LEU A 36 9.11 -18.25 12.34
C LEU A 36 7.66 -17.99 11.92
N LEU A 37 6.70 -18.46 12.72
CA LEU A 37 5.27 -18.24 12.48
C LEU A 37 4.95 -16.75 12.63
N GLU A 38 5.44 -16.15 13.70
CA GLU A 38 5.26 -14.73 14.01
C GLU A 38 5.97 -13.86 12.95
N ALA A 39 7.22 -14.15 12.60
CA ALA A 39 7.96 -13.43 11.56
C ALA A 39 7.29 -13.56 10.18
N GLY A 40 6.65 -14.69 9.89
CA GLY A 40 5.83 -14.88 8.69
C GLY A 40 4.63 -13.93 8.65
N VAL A 41 3.89 -13.79 9.75
CA VAL A 41 2.75 -12.86 9.85
C VAL A 41 3.21 -11.40 9.71
N PHE A 42 4.34 -11.04 10.33
CA PHE A 42 4.93 -9.71 10.16
C PHE A 42 5.35 -9.45 8.70
N MET A 43 5.99 -10.43 8.05
CA MET A 43 6.40 -10.33 6.64
C MET A 43 5.20 -10.21 5.70
N VAL A 44 4.09 -10.90 5.97
CA VAL A 44 2.85 -10.74 5.22
C VAL A 44 2.32 -9.32 5.35
N SER A 45 2.37 -8.74 6.55
CA SER A 45 1.96 -7.34 6.78
C SER A 45 2.83 -6.38 5.96
N VAL A 46 4.16 -6.51 6.01
CA VAL A 46 5.09 -5.70 5.20
C VAL A 46 4.79 -5.84 3.70
N LYS A 47 4.55 -7.07 3.21
CA LYS A 47 4.22 -7.33 1.81
C LYS A 47 2.93 -6.61 1.39
N LEU A 48 1.88 -6.63 2.23
CA LEU A 48 0.62 -5.96 1.96
C LEU A 48 0.77 -4.44 1.91
N ILE A 49 1.60 -3.85 2.79
CA ILE A 49 1.92 -2.42 2.77
C ILE A 49 2.64 -2.04 1.47
N ILE A 50 3.68 -2.78 1.10
CA ILE A 50 4.44 -2.55 -0.14
C ILE A 50 3.54 -2.70 -1.37
N MET A 51 2.65 -3.69 -1.37
CA MET A 51 1.71 -3.93 -2.46
C MET A 51 0.71 -2.78 -2.61
N SER A 52 0.16 -2.28 -1.51
CA SER A 52 -0.73 -1.11 -1.50
C SER A 52 -0.02 0.13 -2.06
N TYR A 53 1.21 0.39 -1.63
CA TYR A 53 2.03 1.48 -2.17
C TYR A 53 2.26 1.34 -3.68
N LYS A 54 2.69 0.16 -4.15
CA LYS A 54 2.88 -0.08 -5.60
C LYS A 54 1.59 0.11 -6.39
N ASN A 55 0.46 -0.33 -5.86
CA ASN A 55 -0.84 -0.16 -6.49
C ASN A 55 -1.22 1.33 -6.65
N SER A 56 -0.93 2.14 -5.63
CA SER A 56 -1.17 3.59 -5.69
C SER A 56 -0.34 4.28 -6.79
N LEU A 57 0.93 3.88 -6.95
CA LEU A 57 1.80 4.38 -8.02
C LEU A 57 1.31 3.97 -9.40
N MET A 58 0.85 2.72 -9.54
CA MET A 58 0.25 2.24 -10.78
C MET A 58 -1.02 3.01 -11.13
N ALA A 59 -1.91 3.23 -10.15
CA ALA A 59 -3.13 4.02 -10.36
C ALA A 59 -2.83 5.44 -10.82
N ALA A 60 -1.88 6.13 -10.17
CA ALA A 60 -1.45 7.47 -10.58
C ALA A 60 -0.82 7.49 -12.00
N THR A 61 -0.10 6.42 -12.37
CA THR A 61 0.47 6.30 -13.71
C THR A 61 -0.60 6.08 -14.77
N ILE A 62 -1.62 5.28 -14.47
CA ILE A 62 -2.76 5.04 -15.36
C ILE A 62 -3.55 6.34 -15.57
N ASP A 63 -3.82 7.09 -14.49
CA ASP A 63 -4.54 8.37 -14.54
C ASP A 63 -3.83 9.37 -15.48
N ARG A 64 -2.51 9.51 -15.33
CA ARG A 64 -1.69 10.36 -16.22
C ARG A 64 -1.72 9.92 -17.67
N LYS A 65 -1.66 8.60 -17.94
CA LYS A 65 -1.72 8.07 -19.30
C LYS A 65 -3.09 8.32 -19.92
N LEU A 66 -4.16 8.20 -19.14
CA LEU A 66 -5.52 8.47 -19.58
C LEU A 66 -5.71 9.95 -19.92
N ASP A 67 -5.24 10.85 -19.06
CA ASP A 67 -5.25 12.30 -19.31
C ASP A 67 -4.51 12.67 -20.60
N ALA A 68 -3.35 12.04 -20.83
CA ALA A 68 -2.56 12.25 -22.05
C ALA A 68 -3.32 11.81 -23.32
N ILE A 69 -3.99 10.65 -23.27
CA ILE A 69 -4.80 10.15 -24.39
C ILE A 69 -5.98 11.09 -24.66
N VAL A 70 -6.70 11.51 -23.61
CA VAL A 70 -7.85 12.43 -23.74
C VAL A 70 -7.41 13.77 -24.32
N ALA A 71 -6.28 14.30 -23.88
CA ALA A 71 -5.73 15.56 -24.40
C ALA A 71 -5.38 15.45 -25.89
N GLU A 72 -4.75 14.36 -26.31
CA GLU A 72 -4.39 14.12 -27.72
C GLU A 72 -5.62 13.95 -28.61
N LEU A 73 -6.65 13.23 -28.14
CA LEU A 73 -7.92 13.11 -28.87
C LEU A 73 -8.61 14.46 -29.02
N ARG A 74 -8.62 15.29 -27.97
CA ARG A 74 -9.21 16.64 -28.02
C ARG A 74 -8.47 17.53 -29.00
N LYS A 75 -7.14 17.48 -29.01
CA LYS A 75 -6.30 18.24 -29.94
C LYS A 75 -6.64 17.91 -31.39
N ARG A 76 -6.82 16.62 -31.70
CA ARG A 76 -7.20 16.15 -33.04
C ARG A 76 -8.60 16.58 -33.45
N ALA A 77 -9.56 16.59 -32.51
CA ALA A 77 -10.92 17.04 -32.76
C ALA A 77 -11.02 18.55 -33.04
N THR A 78 -10.11 19.36 -32.51
CA THR A 78 -10.08 20.83 -32.75
C THR A 78 -9.24 21.24 -33.97
N SER A 79 -8.46 20.32 -34.55
CA SER A 79 -7.63 20.56 -35.73
C SER A 79 -8.29 20.13 -37.04
N SER A 80 -9.57 19.73 -37.00
CA SER A 80 -10.42 19.41 -38.15
C SER A 80 -11.64 20.33 -38.16
#